data_AF-I0IF95-F1
#
_entry.id   AF-I0IF95-F1
#
_cell.length_a   1.000
_cell.length_b   1.000
_cell.length_c   1.000
_cell.angle_alpha   90.00
_cell.angle_beta   90.00
_cell.angle_gamma   90.00
#
_symmetry.space_group_name_H-M   'P 1'
#
loop_
_entity.id
_entity.type
_entity.pdbx_description
1 polymer ?
#
loop_
_entity_poly.entity_id
_entity_poly.type
_entity_poly.pdbx_seq_one_letter_code
_entity_poly.pdbx_strand_id
1 'polypeptide(L)'
;MRREALAITDAAYELALPMVLEVVREQRLDPEPFGWTVKDLETDPARVEEVADVCRRAVGRLKVAGSGPGLPATAAEREAAAGPGMAPGPDFETFRWGAKTFDFPRPMQRRCIRALWEAYEDGRRPLSVETLRDRVGARESAKPSDWFRNHDAWRTLVVTPTQGRYTLQPPETPKL
;
A
#
# COMPACT_ATOMS: atom_id res chain seq x y z
N MET A 1 -10.49 -34.86 -37.69
CA MET A 1 -10.53 -33.47 -37.21
C MET A 1 -10.02 -33.41 -35.77
N ARG A 2 -8.70 -33.37 -35.57
CA ARG A 2 -8.06 -33.35 -34.23
C ARG A 2 -6.72 -32.59 -34.30
N ARG A 3 -6.75 -31.38 -34.86
CA ARG A 3 -5.55 -30.49 -34.95
C ARG A 3 -5.78 -29.07 -34.43
N GLU A 4 -6.98 -28.73 -33.98
CA GLU A 4 -7.28 -27.35 -33.54
C GLU A 4 -7.22 -27.15 -32.01
N ALA A 5 -7.17 -28.23 -31.21
CA ALA A 5 -7.13 -28.12 -29.75
C ALA A 5 -5.73 -27.83 -29.17
N LEU A 6 -4.65 -28.03 -29.95
CA LEU A 6 -3.25 -27.81 -29.51
C LEU A 6 -2.71 -26.41 -29.82
N ALA A 7 -3.37 -25.64 -30.71
CA ALA A 7 -2.92 -24.30 -31.06
C ALA A 7 -3.37 -23.23 -30.06
N ILE A 8 -4.50 -23.46 -29.37
CA ILE A 8 -5.03 -22.53 -28.35
C ILE A 8 -4.16 -22.58 -27.07
N THR A 9 -3.58 -23.73 -26.76
CA THR A 9 -2.67 -23.89 -25.61
C THR A 9 -1.35 -23.16 -25.83
N ASP A 10 -0.84 -23.10 -27.06
CA ASP A 10 0.48 -22.51 -27.36
C ASP A 10 0.45 -20.97 -27.26
N ALA A 11 -0.58 -20.33 -27.83
CA ALA A 11 -0.71 -18.87 -27.75
C ALA A 11 -1.05 -18.38 -26.32
N ALA A 12 -1.85 -19.14 -25.57
CA ALA A 12 -2.13 -18.83 -24.17
C ALA A 12 -0.89 -19.01 -23.29
N TYR A 13 -0.06 -20.01 -23.60
CA TYR A 13 1.21 -20.29 -22.93
C TYR A 13 2.24 -19.18 -23.16
N GLU A 14 2.43 -18.75 -24.41
CA GLU A 14 3.34 -17.65 -24.79
C GLU A 14 2.97 -16.32 -24.12
N LEU A 15 1.68 -16.08 -23.88
CA LEU A 15 1.21 -14.87 -23.18
C LEU A 15 1.31 -14.99 -21.66
N ALA A 16 1.11 -16.19 -21.10
CA ALA A 16 1.11 -16.41 -19.66
C ALA A 16 2.53 -16.56 -19.07
N LEU A 17 3.45 -17.16 -19.81
CA LEU A 17 4.83 -17.43 -19.36
C LEU A 17 5.58 -16.16 -18.92
N PRO A 18 5.61 -15.04 -19.68
CA PRO A 18 6.31 -13.84 -19.25
C PRO A 18 5.71 -13.24 -17.98
N MET A 19 4.38 -13.24 -17.82
CA MET A 19 3.71 -12.77 -16.61
C MET A 19 4.07 -13.63 -15.39
N VAL A 20 4.08 -14.96 -15.54
CA VAL A 20 4.45 -15.88 -14.45
C VAL A 20 5.91 -15.69 -14.05
N LEU A 21 6.82 -15.56 -15.02
CA LEU A 21 8.24 -15.32 -14.77
C LEU A 21 8.48 -13.96 -14.09
N GLU A 22 7.74 -12.92 -14.48
CA GLU A 22 7.81 -11.60 -13.84
C GLU A 22 7.34 -11.67 -12.39
N VAL A 23 6.21 -12.32 -12.11
CA VAL A 23 5.71 -12.53 -10.74
C VAL A 23 6.70 -13.32 -9.88
N VAL A 24 7.28 -14.40 -10.40
CA VAL A 24 8.29 -15.20 -9.67
C VAL A 24 9.53 -14.36 -9.34
N ARG A 25 9.99 -13.53 -10.29
CA ARG A 25 11.14 -12.63 -10.10
C ARG A 25 10.84 -11.52 -9.08
N GLU A 26 9.70 -10.84 -9.21
CA GLU A 26 9.33 -9.72 -8.34
C GLU A 26 9.07 -10.16 -6.91
N GLN A 27 8.37 -11.28 -6.72
CA GLN A 27 8.00 -11.79 -5.41
C GLN A 27 9.18 -12.46 -4.67
N ARG A 28 10.36 -12.53 -5.31
CA ARG A 28 11.54 -13.30 -4.82
C ARG A 28 11.13 -14.67 -4.31
N LEU A 29 10.18 -15.31 -4.99
CA LEU A 29 9.77 -16.66 -4.63
C LEU A 29 10.97 -17.54 -4.91
N ASP A 30 11.62 -18.00 -3.84
CA ASP A 30 12.67 -18.97 -3.94
C ASP A 30 12.05 -20.22 -4.59
N PRO A 31 12.54 -20.67 -5.76
CA PRO A 31 11.99 -21.84 -6.41
C PRO A 31 12.43 -23.15 -5.72
N GLU A 32 13.43 -23.09 -4.84
CA GLU A 32 13.98 -24.24 -4.10
C GLU A 32 12.96 -25.05 -3.28
N PRO A 33 11.98 -24.50 -2.53
CA PRO A 33 10.98 -25.29 -1.82
C PRO A 33 10.14 -26.21 -2.72
N PHE A 34 10.15 -26.00 -4.04
CA PHE A 34 9.38 -26.80 -4.99
C PHE A 34 10.23 -27.69 -5.90
N GLY A 35 11.57 -27.64 -5.80
CA GLY A 35 12.48 -28.57 -6.49
C GLY A 35 12.52 -28.43 -8.02
N TRP A 36 12.13 -27.28 -8.56
CA TRP A 36 12.22 -26.98 -10.00
C TRP A 36 12.95 -25.67 -10.26
N THR A 37 13.54 -25.55 -11.44
CA THR A 37 14.23 -24.34 -11.92
C THR A 37 13.43 -23.67 -13.04
N VAL A 38 13.74 -22.41 -13.33
CA VAL A 38 13.13 -21.69 -14.47
C VAL A 38 13.33 -22.45 -15.80
N LYS A 39 14.47 -23.13 -15.97
CA LYS A 39 14.75 -23.96 -17.14
C LYS A 39 13.85 -25.19 -17.27
N ASP A 40 13.37 -25.73 -16.14
CA ASP A 40 12.46 -26.88 -16.14
C ASP A 40 11.06 -26.48 -16.64
N LEU A 41 10.64 -25.22 -16.44
CA LEU A 41 9.39 -24.68 -17.00
C LEU A 41 9.47 -24.46 -18.51
N GLU A 42 10.65 -24.13 -19.04
CA GLU A 42 10.85 -23.96 -20.49
C GLU A 42 10.83 -25.31 -21.23
N THR A 43 11.17 -26.41 -20.56
CA THR A 43 11.38 -27.73 -21.19
C THR A 43 10.21 -28.70 -20.99
N ASP A 44 9.38 -28.51 -19.95
CA ASP A 44 8.27 -29.40 -19.62
C ASP A 44 6.94 -28.63 -19.48
N PRO A 45 6.07 -28.64 -20.51
CA PRO A 45 4.79 -27.94 -20.48
C PRO A 45 3.83 -28.50 -19.42
N ALA A 46 4.01 -29.74 -18.95
CA ALA A 46 3.19 -30.30 -17.87
C ALA A 46 3.45 -29.59 -16.53
N ARG A 47 4.67 -29.08 -16.31
CA ARG A 47 5.03 -28.32 -15.11
C ARG A 47 4.44 -26.92 -15.10
N VAL A 48 4.15 -26.34 -16.26
CA VAL A 48 3.53 -25.01 -16.34
C VAL A 48 2.07 -25.03 -15.88
N GLU A 49 1.33 -26.10 -16.17
CA GLU A 49 -0.02 -26.31 -15.60
C GLU A 49 0.01 -26.41 -14.07
N GLU A 50 1.02 -27.08 -13.50
CA GLU A 50 1.20 -27.21 -12.05
C GLU A 50 1.54 -25.86 -11.40
N VAL A 51 2.46 -25.09 -11.99
CA VAL A 51 2.78 -23.72 -11.54
C VAL A 51 1.59 -22.79 -11.70
N ALA A 52 0.85 -22.88 -12.81
CA ALA A 52 -0.37 -22.12 -13.01
C ALA A 52 -1.44 -22.49 -11.97
N ASP A 53 -1.55 -23.76 -11.55
CA ASP A 53 -2.44 -24.17 -10.46
C ASP A 53 -1.98 -23.62 -9.10
N VAL A 54 -0.67 -23.63 -8.80
CA VAL A 54 -0.12 -23.00 -7.60
C VAL A 54 -0.40 -21.49 -7.59
N CYS A 55 -0.17 -20.80 -8.70
CA CYS A 55 -0.50 -19.38 -8.85
C CYS A 55 -2.01 -19.16 -8.74
N ARG A 56 -2.85 -19.99 -9.37
CA ARG A 56 -4.32 -19.93 -9.23
C ARG A 56 -4.78 -20.13 -7.80
N ARG A 57 -4.15 -21.01 -7.02
CA ARG A 57 -4.44 -21.22 -5.59
C ARG A 57 -3.95 -20.07 -4.72
N ALA A 58 -2.77 -19.51 -5.00
CA ALA A 58 -2.24 -18.35 -4.30
C ALA A 58 -3.12 -17.10 -4.54
N VAL A 59 -3.48 -16.85 -5.81
CA VAL A 59 -4.38 -15.77 -6.22
C VAL A 59 -5.81 -16.04 -5.75
N GLY A 60 -6.26 -17.29 -5.76
CA GLY A 60 -7.56 -17.71 -5.22
C GLY A 60 -7.68 -17.45 -3.72
N ARG A 61 -6.61 -17.67 -2.94
CA ARG A 61 -6.54 -17.26 -1.53
C ARG A 61 -6.56 -15.74 -1.35
N LEU A 62 -5.96 -14.98 -2.26
CA LEU A 62 -6.06 -13.51 -2.29
C LEU A 62 -7.48 -13.03 -2.65
N LYS A 63 -8.22 -13.77 -3.48
CA LYS A 63 -9.57 -13.39 -3.93
C LYS A 63 -10.69 -13.62 -2.90
N VAL A 64 -10.49 -14.41 -1.84
CA VAL A 64 -11.46 -14.50 -0.74
C VAL A 64 -11.43 -13.24 0.14
N ALA A 65 -10.42 -12.38 0.01
CA ALA A 65 -10.34 -11.09 0.70
C ALA A 65 -10.97 -9.91 -0.08
N GLY A 66 -11.64 -10.17 -1.21
CA GLY A 66 -12.53 -9.19 -1.84
C GLY A 66 -12.19 -8.85 -3.28
N SER A 67 -13.11 -9.19 -4.19
CA SER A 67 -13.17 -8.55 -5.51
C SER A 67 -14.60 -8.62 -6.04
N GLY A 68 -15.23 -7.46 -6.15
CA GLY A 68 -16.17 -7.17 -7.24
C GLY A 68 -15.41 -6.40 -8.34
N PRO A 69 -15.83 -6.48 -9.62
CA PRO A 69 -15.12 -5.85 -10.72
C PRO A 69 -15.59 -4.39 -10.89
N GLY A 70 -14.68 -3.46 -10.64
CA GLY A 70 -14.79 -2.07 -11.08
C GLY A 70 -13.44 -1.68 -11.66
N LEU A 71 -13.46 -1.08 -12.84
CA LEU A 71 -12.31 -0.46 -13.52
C LEU A 71 -11.45 0.37 -12.55
N PRO A 72 -10.16 0.63 -12.85
CA PRO A 72 -9.34 1.50 -12.01
C PRO A 72 -9.96 2.91 -11.99
N ALA A 73 -10.78 3.17 -10.97
CA ALA A 73 -11.21 4.50 -10.62
C ALA A 73 -9.95 5.35 -10.51
N THR A 74 -9.88 6.40 -11.32
CA THR A 74 -8.82 7.40 -11.24
C THR A 74 -8.66 7.83 -9.79
N ALA A 75 -7.45 8.19 -9.36
CA ALA A 75 -7.19 8.60 -7.97
C ALA A 75 -8.19 9.67 -7.47
N ALA A 76 -8.69 10.51 -8.39
CA ALA A 76 -9.73 11.51 -8.18
C ALA A 76 -11.11 10.94 -7.78
N GLU A 77 -11.53 9.77 -8.29
CA GLU A 77 -12.80 9.14 -7.92
C GLU A 77 -12.74 8.41 -6.58
N ARG A 78 -11.56 7.92 -6.16
CA ARG A 78 -11.34 7.48 -4.78
C ARG A 78 -11.41 8.66 -3.79
N GLU A 79 -11.03 9.85 -4.24
CA GLU A 79 -11.07 11.10 -3.46
C GLU A 79 -12.50 11.64 -3.23
N ALA A 80 -13.41 11.35 -4.18
CA ALA A 80 -14.82 11.74 -4.12
C ALA A 80 -15.71 10.74 -3.35
N ALA A 81 -15.34 9.47 -3.26
CA ALA A 81 -16.12 8.43 -2.57
C ALA A 81 -15.76 8.24 -1.08
N ALA A 82 -14.60 8.75 -0.62
CA ALA A 82 -14.36 8.91 0.81
C ALA A 82 -15.26 10.05 1.29
N GLY A 83 -16.16 9.79 2.27
CA GLY A 83 -17.11 10.76 2.83
C GLY A 83 -16.44 12.00 3.43
N PRO A 84 -16.92 12.60 4.55
CA PRO A 84 -16.16 13.62 5.28
C PRO A 84 -14.87 13.05 5.94
N GLY A 85 -14.22 12.09 5.29
CA GLY A 85 -13.16 11.23 5.77
C GLY A 85 -11.77 11.77 5.51
N MET A 86 -10.88 11.30 6.38
CA MET A 86 -9.45 11.52 6.40
C MET A 86 -8.82 10.97 5.12
N ALA A 87 -8.22 11.85 4.31
CA ALA A 87 -7.58 11.46 3.05
C ALA A 87 -6.32 12.29 2.82
N PRO A 88 -5.12 11.67 2.75
CA PRO A 88 -3.94 12.35 2.25
C PRO A 88 -4.02 12.58 0.74
N GLY A 89 -3.46 13.70 0.28
CA GLY A 89 -3.11 13.86 -1.13
C GLY A 89 -1.92 12.96 -1.54
N PRO A 90 -1.65 12.80 -2.85
CA PRO A 90 -0.67 11.85 -3.39
C PRO A 90 0.74 12.00 -2.81
N ASP A 91 1.14 13.24 -2.49
CA ASP A 91 2.47 13.55 -1.95
C ASP A 91 2.46 14.01 -0.48
N PHE A 92 1.32 13.90 0.20
CA PHE A 92 1.08 14.49 1.53
C PHE A 92 1.36 16.00 1.58
N GLU A 93 1.33 16.69 0.42
CA GLU A 93 1.36 18.15 0.35
C GLU A 93 0.08 18.75 0.91
N THR A 94 -1.04 18.09 0.67
CA THR A 94 -2.33 18.43 1.24
C THR A 94 -2.89 17.25 2.01
N PHE A 95 -3.67 17.54 3.04
CA PHE A 95 -4.32 16.51 3.85
C PHE A 95 -5.70 16.96 4.26
N ARG A 96 -6.72 16.23 3.82
CA ARG A 96 -8.11 16.51 4.13
C ARG A 96 -8.49 15.86 5.45
N TRP A 97 -9.04 16.67 6.36
CA TRP A 97 -9.44 16.31 7.70
C TRP A 97 -10.85 16.80 8.02
N GLY A 98 -11.86 15.95 7.82
CA GLY A 98 -13.24 16.40 7.92
C GLY A 98 -13.54 17.47 6.88
N ALA A 99 -13.98 18.64 7.33
CA ALA A 99 -14.22 19.81 6.47
C ALA A 99 -12.98 20.72 6.28
N LYS A 100 -11.85 20.42 6.93
CA LYS A 100 -10.64 21.23 6.85
C LYS A 100 -9.61 20.57 5.92
N THR A 101 -8.85 21.39 5.22
CA THR A 101 -7.68 20.96 4.46
C THR A 101 -6.45 21.61 5.08
N PHE A 102 -5.38 20.83 5.26
CA PHE A 102 -4.10 21.30 5.74
C PHE A 102 -3.04 21.18 4.65
N ASP A 103 -2.25 22.22 4.45
CA ASP A 103 -1.16 22.24 3.47
C ASP A 103 0.20 22.14 4.17
N PHE A 104 1.08 21.25 3.71
CA PHE A 104 2.39 20.97 4.30
C PHE A 104 3.53 21.35 3.34
N PRO A 105 3.94 22.62 3.31
CA PRO A 105 4.95 23.09 2.36
C PRO A 105 6.35 22.50 2.65
N ARG A 106 6.62 22.08 3.88
CA ARG A 106 7.95 21.57 4.28
C ARG A 106 8.04 20.05 4.11
N PRO A 107 9.09 19.51 3.47
CA PRO A 107 9.26 18.06 3.31
C PRO A 107 9.22 17.26 4.61
N MET A 108 9.74 17.86 5.70
CA MET A 108 9.80 17.23 7.01
C MET A 108 8.40 17.06 7.64
N GLN A 109 7.49 18.01 7.37
CA GLN A 109 6.09 17.91 7.79
C GLN A 109 5.39 16.78 7.02
N ARG A 110 5.55 16.73 5.69
CA ARG A 110 4.96 15.70 4.82
C ARG A 110 5.35 14.28 5.24
N ARG A 111 6.64 14.05 5.48
CA ARG A 111 7.15 12.76 5.97
C ARG A 111 6.58 12.40 7.33
N CYS A 112 6.42 13.37 8.23
CA CYS A 112 5.85 13.15 9.54
C CYS A 112 4.36 12.75 9.46
N ILE A 113 3.57 13.47 8.65
CA ILE A 113 2.15 13.15 8.44
C ILE A 113 2.01 11.78 7.77
N ARG A 114 2.83 11.46 6.76
CA ARG A 114 2.86 10.13 6.14
C ARG A 114 3.10 9.03 7.17
N ALA A 115 4.12 9.16 8.02
CA ALA A 115 4.43 8.17 9.05
C ALA A 115 3.27 7.99 10.05
N LEU A 116 2.63 9.09 10.45
CA LEU A 116 1.48 9.06 11.35
C LEU A 116 0.23 8.46 10.70
N TRP A 117 0.00 8.74 9.42
CA TRP A 117 -1.11 8.20 8.64
C TRP A 117 -0.96 6.69 8.42
N GLU A 118 0.22 6.22 8.02
CA GLU A 118 0.50 4.78 7.91
C GLU A 118 0.24 4.06 9.24
N ALA A 119 0.65 4.65 10.37
CA ALA A 119 0.35 4.09 11.69
C ALA A 119 -1.16 4.10 12.01
N TYR A 120 -1.87 5.13 11.57
CA TYR A 120 -3.32 5.21 11.74
C TYR A 120 -4.06 4.14 10.91
N GLU A 121 -3.68 3.95 9.63
CA GLU A 121 -4.27 2.93 8.75
C GLU A 121 -4.00 1.51 9.23
N ASP A 122 -2.82 1.24 9.79
CA ASP A 122 -2.50 -0.04 10.41
C ASP A 122 -3.33 -0.32 11.69
N GLY A 123 -4.19 0.61 12.12
CA GLY A 123 -4.94 0.55 13.38
C GLY A 123 -4.03 0.64 14.61
N ARG A 124 -2.83 1.22 14.46
CA ARG A 124 -1.77 1.17 15.47
C ARG A 124 -1.84 2.29 16.50
N ARG A 125 -1.06 2.04 17.55
CA ARG A 125 -0.79 2.89 18.70
C ARG A 125 -0.02 4.16 18.29
N PRO A 126 -0.09 5.21 19.11
CA PRO A 126 0.70 6.43 18.94
C PRO A 126 2.20 6.12 18.74
N LEU A 127 2.83 6.80 17.78
CA LEU A 127 4.26 6.67 17.51
C LEU A 127 5.10 7.41 18.55
N SER A 128 6.22 6.84 18.96
CA SER A 128 7.18 7.53 19.81
C SER A 128 7.94 8.61 19.03
N VAL A 129 8.51 9.58 19.75
CA VAL A 129 9.38 10.61 19.16
C VAL A 129 10.56 10.01 18.39
N GLU A 130 11.13 8.91 18.89
CA GLU A 130 12.27 8.22 18.30
C GLU A 130 11.88 7.58 16.97
N THR A 131 10.76 6.84 16.94
CA THR A 131 10.26 6.22 15.71
C THR A 131 9.89 7.27 14.65
N LEU A 132 9.32 8.41 15.06
CA LEU A 132 9.04 9.49 14.13
C LEU A 132 10.31 10.12 13.56
N ARG A 133 11.34 10.34 14.38
CA ARG A 133 12.62 10.89 13.91
C ARG A 133 13.30 9.99 12.90
N ASP A 134 13.33 8.69 13.20
CA ASP A 134 13.89 7.66 12.33
C ASP A 134 13.19 7.67 10.96
N ARG A 135 11.85 7.59 10.95
CA ARG A 135 11.05 7.60 9.70
C ARG A 135 11.19 8.90 8.90
N VAL A 136 11.34 10.04 9.58
CA VAL A 136 11.45 11.35 8.93
C VAL A 136 12.89 11.63 8.44
N GLY A 137 13.89 10.93 8.99
CA GLY A 137 15.30 11.18 8.78
C GLY A 137 15.78 12.46 9.46
N ALA A 138 15.23 12.80 10.63
CA ALA A 138 15.56 14.01 11.37
C ALA A 138 16.70 13.79 12.37
N ARG A 139 17.42 14.87 12.71
CA ARG A 139 18.46 14.84 13.75
C ARG A 139 17.87 14.51 15.12
N GLU A 140 18.69 13.88 15.99
CA GLU A 140 18.28 13.42 17.33
C GLU A 140 17.71 14.52 18.24
N SER A 141 18.05 15.79 18.02
CA SER A 141 17.55 16.90 18.84
C SER A 141 16.23 17.51 18.35
N ALA A 142 15.79 17.23 17.13
CA ALA A 142 14.63 17.90 16.55
C ALA A 142 13.33 17.34 17.14
N LYS A 143 12.45 18.18 17.67
CA LYS A 143 11.14 17.75 18.18
C LYS A 143 10.08 17.87 17.08
N PRO A 144 9.09 16.97 17.02
CA PRO A 144 7.97 17.12 16.09
C PRO A 144 7.25 18.46 16.20
N SER A 145 7.16 19.03 17.41
CA SER A 145 6.61 20.37 17.64
C SER A 145 7.32 21.48 16.86
N ASP A 146 8.64 21.35 16.65
CA ASP A 146 9.43 22.35 15.96
C ASP A 146 9.18 22.30 14.45
N TRP A 147 8.85 21.11 13.91
CA TRP A 147 8.51 20.93 12.50
C TRP A 147 7.19 21.61 12.14
N PHE A 148 6.24 21.63 13.08
CA PHE A 148 4.92 22.26 12.92
C PHE A 148 4.80 23.61 13.64
N ARG A 149 5.93 24.28 13.92
CA ARG A 149 5.90 25.61 14.54
C ARG A 149 5.09 26.58 13.66
N ASN A 150 4.07 27.20 14.25
CA ASN A 150 3.11 28.10 13.59
C ASN A 150 2.26 27.42 12.49
N HIS A 151 1.96 26.13 12.65
CA HIS A 151 1.15 25.38 11.70
C HIS A 151 -0.16 24.90 12.33
N ASP A 152 -1.29 25.15 11.70
CA ASP A 152 -2.63 24.86 12.26
C ASP A 152 -2.92 23.38 12.48
N ALA A 153 -2.26 22.52 11.71
CA ALA A 153 -2.29 21.07 11.92
C ALA A 153 -1.73 20.63 13.29
N TRP A 154 -0.87 21.42 13.93
CA TRP A 154 -0.38 21.10 15.26
C TRP A 154 -1.49 21.25 16.30
N ARG A 155 -1.67 20.24 17.17
CA ARG A 155 -2.76 20.16 18.16
C ARG A 155 -4.18 20.05 17.60
N THR A 156 -4.38 20.24 16.29
CA THR A 156 -5.67 19.99 15.62
C THR A 156 -5.69 18.62 14.95
N LEU A 157 -4.66 18.35 14.15
CA LEU A 157 -4.49 17.11 13.41
C LEU A 157 -3.53 16.17 14.16
N VAL A 158 -2.36 16.69 14.49
CA VAL A 158 -1.32 15.96 15.21
C VAL A 158 -1.45 16.25 16.69
N VAL A 159 -1.75 15.22 17.48
CA VAL A 159 -1.92 15.34 18.93
C VAL A 159 -0.94 14.45 19.70
N THR A 160 -0.68 14.84 20.94
CA THR A 160 0.11 14.08 21.90
C THR A 160 -0.79 13.46 22.96
N PRO A 161 -1.25 12.21 22.78
CA PRO A 161 -2.10 11.53 23.77
C PRO A 161 -1.34 11.25 25.08
N THR A 162 -0.02 11.11 25.00
CA THR A 162 0.88 10.94 26.15
C THR A 162 2.20 11.63 25.84
N GLN A 163 2.94 12.03 26.87
CA GLN A 163 4.23 12.69 26.71
C GLN A 163 5.17 11.86 25.80
N GLY A 164 5.67 12.49 24.74
CA GLY A 164 6.61 11.87 23.79
C GLY A 164 5.98 10.90 22.78
N ARG A 165 4.65 10.76 22.77
CA ARG A 165 3.90 9.96 21.79
C ARG A 165 2.97 10.83 20.97
N TYR A 166 2.86 10.53 19.69
CA TYR A 166 2.11 11.33 18.73
C TYR A 166 1.17 10.44 17.91
N THR A 167 -0.03 10.94 17.63
CA THR A 167 -1.02 10.28 16.78
C THR A 167 -1.82 11.31 15.99
N LEU A 168 -2.51 10.87 14.94
CA LEU A 168 -3.57 11.67 14.33
C LEU A 168 -4.81 11.59 15.23
N GLN A 169 -5.38 12.75 15.60
CA GLN A 169 -6.62 12.81 16.39
C GLN A 169 -7.79 12.55 15.46
N PRO A 170 -8.63 11.51 15.63
CA PRO A 170 -9.76 11.21 14.74
C PRO A 170 -10.69 12.42 14.51
N PRO A 171 -11.33 12.55 13.33
CA PRO A 171 -12.11 13.72 13.00
C PRO A 171 -13.25 13.80 14.00
N GLU A 172 -13.44 14.97 14.62
CA GLU A 172 -14.53 15.14 15.57
C GLU A 172 -15.82 14.82 14.84
N THR A 173 -16.45 13.70 15.19
CA THR A 173 -17.80 13.41 14.73
C THR A 173 -18.66 14.54 15.30
N PRO A 174 -19.35 15.33 14.46
CA PRO A 174 -20.23 16.36 14.98
C PRO A 174 -21.20 15.69 15.96
N LYS A 175 -21.22 16.19 17.20
CA LYS A 175 -22.23 15.77 18.18
C LYS A 175 -23.57 16.23 17.62
N LEU A 176 -24.31 15.27 17.05
CA LEU A 176 -25.69 15.45 16.60
C LEU A 176 -26.59 15.79 17.80
#